data_AF-A0A0Q3RWT5-F1
#
_entry.id   AF-A0A0Q3RWT5-F1
#
_cell.length_a   1.000
_cell.length_b   1.000
_cell.length_c   1.000
_cell.angle_alpha   90.00
_cell.angle_beta   90.00
_cell.angle_gamma   90.00
#
_symmetry.space_group_name_H-M   'P 1'
#
loop_
_entity.id
_entity.type
_entity.pdbx_description
1 polymer ?
#
loop_
_entity_poly.entity_id
_entity_poly.type
_entity_poly.pdbx_seq_one_letter_code
_entity_poly.pdbx_strand_id
1 'polypeptide(L)'
;MRQSSQEVLRKLNTDYIDAEIKDLSYDHTTHIVRMSYFGPNESECTILFRDCFSATFNTWLEGMNGSIPQRPEELAFYFQEIEIEDIEVNGILLYKCSLVIPMMDCQITCVSIEIKN
;
A
#
# COMPACT_ATOMS: atom_id res chain seq x y z
N MET A 1 -2.64 20.00 -10.61
CA MET A 1 -2.33 20.31 -9.20
C MET A 1 -2.31 19.00 -8.44
N ARG A 2 -1.29 18.77 -7.61
CA ARG A 2 -1.23 17.62 -6.70
C ARG A 2 -2.36 17.76 -5.68
N GLN A 3 -3.09 16.67 -5.42
CA GLN A 3 -4.16 16.66 -4.42
C GLN A 3 -3.55 16.72 -3.01
N SER A 4 -4.33 17.11 -2.02
CA SER A 4 -3.93 16.93 -0.62
C SER A 4 -4.07 15.46 -0.20
N SER A 5 -3.33 15.03 0.82
CA SER A 5 -3.44 13.67 1.34
C SER A 5 -4.87 13.32 1.77
N GLN A 6 -5.61 14.28 2.34
CA GLN A 6 -7.01 14.13 2.72
C GLN A 6 -7.92 13.86 1.52
N GLU A 7 -7.69 14.49 0.38
CA GLU A 7 -8.46 14.23 -0.85
C GLU A 7 -8.15 12.86 -1.43
N VAL A 8 -6.91 12.40 -1.33
CA VAL A 8 -6.52 11.04 -1.75
C VAL A 8 -7.18 10.00 -0.86
N LEU A 9 -7.12 10.16 0.47
CA LEU A 9 -7.78 9.28 1.43
C LEU A 9 -9.30 9.21 1.20
N ARG A 10 -9.95 10.34 0.91
CA ARG A 10 -11.38 10.36 0.56
C ARG A 10 -11.71 9.58 -0.70
N LYS A 11 -10.84 9.62 -1.72
CA LYS A 11 -11.02 8.84 -2.96
C LYS A 11 -10.81 7.35 -2.75
N LEU A 12 -9.94 6.98 -1.83
CA LEU A 12 -9.67 5.60 -1.43
C LEU A 12 -10.91 4.92 -0.86
N ASN A 13 -11.82 5.72 -0.26
CA ASN A 13 -13.03 5.27 0.43
C ASN A 13 -12.69 4.37 1.64
N THR A 14 -13.42 4.42 2.75
CA THR A 14 -13.06 3.64 3.96
C THR A 14 -13.27 2.13 3.79
N ASP A 15 -13.81 1.71 2.65
CA ASP A 15 -14.20 0.32 2.36
C ASP A 15 -13.00 -0.59 2.01
N TYR A 16 -11.76 -0.12 2.18
CA TYR A 16 -10.55 -0.94 2.07
C TYR A 16 -10.23 -1.70 3.38
N ILE A 17 -10.83 -1.34 4.51
CA ILE A 17 -10.56 -2.01 5.79
C ILE A 17 -11.07 -3.46 5.67
N ASP A 18 -10.22 -4.41 6.05
CA ASP A 18 -10.41 -5.85 5.86
C ASP A 18 -10.50 -6.30 4.39
N ALA A 19 -10.06 -5.47 3.43
CA ALA A 19 -9.99 -5.87 2.02
C ALA A 19 -8.81 -6.82 1.77
N GLU A 20 -9.09 -7.92 1.06
CA GLU A 20 -8.07 -8.89 0.67
C GLU A 20 -7.13 -8.30 -0.39
N ILE A 21 -5.84 -8.34 -0.11
CA ILE A 21 -4.75 -7.92 -0.99
C ILE A 21 -4.48 -9.04 -1.99
N LYS A 22 -4.57 -8.71 -3.28
CA LYS A 22 -4.22 -9.62 -4.37
C LYS A 22 -2.74 -9.56 -4.73
N ASP A 23 -2.21 -8.35 -4.83
CA ASP A 23 -0.83 -8.10 -5.26
C ASP A 23 -0.28 -6.87 -4.55
N LEU A 24 0.97 -6.94 -4.15
CA LEU A 24 1.78 -5.82 -3.72
C LEU A 24 3.16 -5.97 -4.34
N SER A 25 3.52 -5.07 -5.24
CA SER A 25 4.74 -5.18 -6.04
C SER A 25 5.42 -3.82 -6.20
N TYR A 26 6.75 -3.84 -6.25
CA TYR A 26 7.56 -2.66 -6.52
C TYR A 26 8.42 -2.87 -7.77
N ASP A 27 8.22 -2.03 -8.78
CA ASP A 27 9.06 -1.99 -9.97
C ASP A 27 10.17 -0.95 -9.77
N HIS A 28 11.39 -1.44 -9.53
CA HIS A 28 12.59 -0.62 -9.37
C HIS A 28 12.98 0.17 -10.63
N THR A 29 12.58 -0.29 -11.82
CA THR A 29 12.92 0.37 -13.09
C THR A 29 12.03 1.57 -13.35
N THR A 30 10.74 1.43 -13.06
CA THR A 30 9.75 2.52 -13.26
C THR A 30 9.48 3.32 -12.01
N HIS A 31 10.04 2.92 -10.86
CA HIS A 31 9.78 3.50 -9.54
C HIS A 31 8.29 3.54 -9.17
N ILE A 32 7.57 2.45 -9.50
CA ILE A 32 6.13 2.32 -9.23
C ILE A 32 5.91 1.23 -8.20
N VAL A 33 5.22 1.57 -7.11
CA VAL A 33 4.59 0.56 -6.24
C VAL A 33 3.16 0.37 -6.72
N ARG A 34 2.77 -0.88 -6.97
CA ARG A 34 1.41 -1.28 -7.31
C ARG A 34 0.85 -2.13 -6.20
N MET A 35 -0.41 -1.86 -5.88
CA MET A 35 -1.15 -2.57 -4.85
C MET A 35 -2.56 -2.82 -5.38
N SER A 36 -3.00 -4.08 -5.42
CA SER A 36 -4.37 -4.41 -5.77
C SER A 36 -5.06 -5.17 -4.65
N TYR A 37 -6.35 -4.88 -4.48
CA TYR A 37 -7.19 -5.48 -3.45
C TYR A 37 -8.62 -5.64 -3.95
N PHE A 38 -9.38 -6.51 -3.29
CA PHE A 38 -10.81 -6.63 -3.53
C PHE A 38 -11.58 -5.59 -2.72
N GLY A 39 -12.22 -4.65 -3.40
CA GLY A 39 -13.12 -3.67 -2.80
C GLY A 39 -14.52 -4.24 -2.50
N PRO A 40 -15.43 -3.40 -1.98
CA PRO A 40 -16.81 -3.82 -1.71
C PRO A 40 -17.49 -4.29 -3.00
N ASN A 41 -18.08 -5.49 -2.96
CA ASN A 41 -18.64 -6.26 -4.10
C ASN A 41 -17.62 -7.01 -4.98
N GLU A 42 -16.46 -7.40 -4.43
CA GLU A 42 -15.43 -8.18 -5.14
C GLU A 42 -14.86 -7.47 -6.39
N SER A 43 -15.05 -6.16 -6.50
CA SER A 43 -14.43 -5.35 -7.55
C SER A 43 -12.93 -5.22 -7.30
N GLU A 44 -12.11 -5.39 -8.33
CA GLU A 44 -10.67 -5.22 -8.19
C GLU A 44 -10.30 -3.74 -8.19
N CYS A 45 -9.81 -3.26 -7.05
CA CYS A 45 -9.25 -1.94 -6.90
C CYS A 45 -7.73 -2.01 -7.02
N THR A 46 -7.11 -0.99 -7.61
CA THR A 46 -5.66 -0.84 -7.72
C THR A 46 -5.23 0.55 -7.30
N ILE A 47 -4.26 0.64 -6.40
CA ILE A 47 -3.52 1.86 -6.08
C ILE A 47 -2.15 1.80 -6.75
N LEU A 48 -1.81 2.88 -7.42
CA LEU A 48 -0.49 3.10 -8.01
C LEU A 48 0.19 4.26 -7.31
N PHE A 49 1.31 3.99 -6.67
CA PHE A 49 2.22 5.00 -6.15
C PHE A 49 3.30 5.22 -7.20
N ARG A 50 3.40 6.42 -7.77
CA ARG A 50 4.32 6.72 -8.88
C ARG A 50 5.45 7.63 -8.44
N ASP A 51 6.56 7.49 -9.14
CA ASP A 51 7.79 8.23 -8.88
C ASP A 51 8.18 8.06 -7.40
N CYS A 52 8.27 6.80 -6.97
CA CYS A 52 8.58 6.44 -5.59
C CYS A 52 10.07 6.66 -5.30
N PHE A 53 10.34 7.51 -4.32
CA PHE A 53 11.69 7.80 -3.83
C PHE A 53 12.19 6.68 -2.92
N SER A 54 11.28 6.08 -2.16
CA SER A 54 11.55 4.95 -1.29
C SER A 54 10.30 4.09 -1.13
N ALA A 55 10.50 2.78 -1.05
CA ALA A 55 9.49 1.82 -0.67
C ALA A 55 10.16 0.78 0.23
N THR A 56 9.61 0.57 1.43
CA THR A 56 10.11 -0.40 2.42
C THR A 56 8.97 -1.34 2.75
N PHE A 57 9.24 -2.64 2.67
CA PHE A 57 8.28 -3.71 2.97
C PHE A 57 8.93 -4.61 4.02
N ASN A 58 8.68 -4.34 5.30
CA ASN A 58 9.28 -5.09 6.39
C ASN A 58 8.34 -6.20 6.79
N THR A 59 8.66 -7.44 6.43
CA THR A 59 7.88 -8.60 6.88
C THR A 59 8.34 -9.00 8.29
N TRP A 60 7.41 -9.16 9.23
CA TRP A 60 7.70 -9.53 10.62
C TRP A 60 8.18 -10.99 10.77
N LEU A 61 8.32 -11.70 9.66
CA LEU A 61 8.76 -13.09 9.54
C LEU A 61 10.25 -13.20 9.17
N GLU A 62 10.94 -12.08 8.89
CA GLU A 62 12.37 -12.11 8.56
C GLU A 62 13.19 -12.71 9.71
N GLY A 63 13.82 -13.87 9.44
CA GLY A 63 14.66 -14.58 10.40
C GLY A 63 13.98 -15.74 11.16
N MET A 64 12.71 -16.03 10.90
CA MET A 64 12.08 -17.24 11.45
C MET A 64 12.57 -18.50 10.72
N ASN A 65 13.24 -19.40 11.45
CA ASN A 65 13.56 -20.75 10.98
C ASN A 65 12.47 -21.73 11.46
N GLY A 66 11.73 -22.30 10.51
CA GLY A 66 10.63 -23.24 10.75
C GLY A 66 9.48 -23.00 9.77
N SER A 67 8.66 -24.02 9.51
CA SER A 67 7.44 -23.84 8.73
C SER A 67 6.44 -23.04 9.55
N ILE A 68 6.16 -21.80 9.14
CA ILE A 68 5.03 -21.01 9.62
C ILE A 68 3.79 -21.93 9.52
N PRO A 69 3.01 -22.15 10.60
CA PRO A 69 1.83 -22.98 10.51
C PRO A 69 0.84 -22.33 9.55
N GLN A 70 0.75 -22.90 8.34
CA GLN A 70 -0.14 -22.45 7.29
C GLN A 70 -1.48 -23.15 7.46
N ARG A 71 -2.58 -22.39 7.48
CA ARG A 71 -3.86 -22.97 7.07
C ARG A 71 -3.87 -23.04 5.53
N PRO A 72 -4.38 -24.12 4.93
CA PRO A 72 -4.42 -24.31 3.47
C PRO A 72 -5.16 -23.21 2.68
N GLU A 73 -5.82 -22.29 3.37
CA GLU A 73 -6.72 -21.25 2.83
C GLU A 73 -6.20 -19.82 3.07
N GLU A 74 -5.11 -19.62 3.82
CA GLU A 74 -4.68 -18.30 4.33
C GLU A 74 -3.45 -17.77 3.58
N LEU A 75 -3.68 -17.06 2.46
CA LEU A 75 -2.75 -16.09 1.86
C LEU A 75 -3.41 -14.73 1.59
N ALA A 76 -4.63 -14.53 2.06
CA ALA A 76 -5.27 -13.23 2.01
C ALA A 76 -4.62 -12.34 3.08
N PHE A 77 -3.61 -11.56 2.68
CA PHE A 77 -3.25 -10.39 3.47
C PHE A 77 -4.46 -9.45 3.43
N TYR A 78 -4.82 -8.84 4.55
CA TYR A 78 -5.95 -7.92 4.62
C TYR A 78 -5.45 -6.51 4.93
N PHE A 79 -6.01 -5.50 4.25
CA PHE A 79 -5.73 -4.11 4.56
C PHE A 79 -6.34 -3.73 5.90
N GLN A 80 -5.50 -3.33 6.87
CA GLN A 80 -6.01 -2.82 8.14
C GLN A 80 -6.11 -1.31 8.11
N GLU A 81 -5.03 -0.65 7.73
CA GLU A 81 -4.95 0.81 7.78
C GLU A 81 -4.03 1.36 6.68
N ILE A 82 -4.41 2.51 6.13
CA ILE A 82 -3.55 3.34 5.31
C ILE A 82 -3.57 4.77 5.84
N GLU A 83 -2.39 5.25 6.22
CA GLU A 83 -2.17 6.65 6.54
C GLU A 83 -1.46 7.32 5.37
N ILE A 84 -1.91 8.51 4.99
CA ILE A 84 -1.27 9.31 3.94
C ILE A 84 -1.02 10.72 4.49
N GLU A 85 0.24 11.13 4.45
CA GLU A 85 0.71 12.43 4.92
C GLU A 85 1.30 13.23 3.75
N ASP A 86 1.05 14.54 3.76
CA ASP A 86 1.78 15.49 2.92
C ASP A 86 3.11 15.83 3.61
N ILE A 87 4.23 15.56 2.93
CA ILE A 87 5.58 15.88 3.41
C ILE A 87 6.36 16.71 2.39
N GLU A 88 7.39 17.41 2.85
CA GLU A 88 8.33 18.12 1.99
C GLU A 88 9.76 17.62 2.23
N VAL A 89 10.42 17.17 1.17
CA VAL A 89 11.81 16.71 1.23
C VAL A 89 12.61 17.49 0.20
N ASN A 90 13.59 18.27 0.66
CA ASN A 90 14.45 19.08 -0.20
C ASN A 90 13.68 20.00 -1.18
N GLY A 91 12.56 20.60 -0.75
CA GLY A 91 11.74 21.47 -1.60
C GLY A 91 10.74 20.74 -2.50
N ILE A 92 10.67 19.40 -2.43
CA ILE A 92 9.74 18.58 -3.23
C ILE A 92 8.60 18.13 -2.31
N LEU A 93 7.35 18.43 -2.72
CA LEU A 93 6.15 17.94 -2.05
C LEU A 93 5.87 16.50 -2.44
N LEU A 94 5.82 15.61 -1.44
CA LEU A 94 5.67 14.16 -1.59
C LEU A 94 4.56 13.65 -0.68
N TYR A 95 4.01 12.49 -1.01
CA TYR A 95 3.18 11.72 -0.08
C TYR A 95 4.06 10.73 0.66
N LYS A 96 3.86 10.64 1.97
CA LYS A 96 4.33 9.52 2.78
C LYS A 96 3.13 8.65 3.12
N CYS A 97 3.19 7.38 2.72
CA CYS A 97 2.15 6.41 2.95
C CYS A 97 2.66 5.35 3.91
N SER A 98 1.92 5.11 4.99
CA SER A 98 2.16 4.01 5.91
C SER A 98 0.99 3.04 5.76
N LEU A 99 1.26 1.78 5.42
CA LEU A 99 0.24 0.75 5.32
C LEU A 99 0.50 -0.32 6.38
N VAL A 100 -0.54 -0.63 7.14
CA VAL A 100 -0.53 -1.69 8.14
C VAL A 100 -1.23 -2.89 7.54
N ILE A 101 -0.47 -3.96 7.35
CA ILE A 101 -0.92 -5.25 6.83
C ILE A 101 -0.48 -6.31 7.85
N PRO A 102 -1.29 -7.33 8.19
CA PRO A 102 -0.89 -8.37 9.12
C PRO A 102 0.49 -8.94 8.75
N MET A 103 1.41 -8.93 9.71
CA MET A 103 2.79 -9.43 9.58
C MET A 103 3.67 -8.64 8.60
N MET A 104 3.26 -7.45 8.17
CA MET A 104 4.04 -6.62 7.25
C MET A 104 3.77 -5.12 7.45
N ASP A 105 4.83 -4.35 7.74
CA ASP A 105 4.76 -2.89 7.71
C ASP A 105 5.26 -2.36 6.37
N CYS A 106 4.45 -1.52 5.73
CA CYS A 106 4.82 -0.91 4.46
C CYS A 106 4.96 0.60 4.62
N GLN A 107 6.06 1.16 4.11
CA GLN A 107 6.25 2.60 4.03
C GLN A 107 6.67 3.01 2.63
N ILE A 108 5.89 3.89 2.01
CA ILE A 108 6.10 4.34 0.63
C ILE A 108 6.20 5.86 0.64
N THR A 109 7.17 6.42 -0.08
CA THR A 109 7.28 7.86 -0.33
C THR A 109 7.29 8.12 -1.83
N CYS A 110 6.32 8.90 -2.32
CA CYS A 110 6.06 9.04 -3.75
C CYS A 110 5.54 10.44 -4.12
N VAL A 111 5.61 10.80 -5.40
CA VAL A 111 5.13 12.09 -5.90
C VAL A 111 3.62 12.09 -6.12
N SER A 112 3.08 10.98 -6.62
CA SER A 112 1.67 10.87 -6.97
C SER A 112 1.06 9.51 -6.64
N ILE A 113 -0.24 9.54 -6.36
CA ILE A 113 -1.06 8.37 -6.04
C ILE A 113 -2.25 8.38 -7.00
N GLU A 114 -2.43 7.27 -7.72
CA GLU A 114 -3.59 7.03 -8.58
C GLU A 114 -4.41 5.85 -8.04
N ILE A 115 -5.72 6.03 -7.98
CA ILE A 115 -6.67 4.99 -7.55
C ILE A 115 -7.51 4.60 -8.77
N LYS A 116 -7.56 3.31 -9.08
CA LYS A 116 -8.34 2.73 -10.18
C LYS A 116 -9.28 1.68 -9.59
N ASN A 117 -10.57 1.81 -9.87
CA ASN A 117 -11.63 0.90 -9.45
C ASN A 117 -12.29 0.26 -10.67
#